data_AF-A0A3D5ZN26-F1
#
_entry.id   AF-A0A3D5ZN26-F1
#
_cell.length_a   1.000
_cell.length_b   1.000
_cell.length_c   1.000
_cell.angle_alpha   90.00
_cell.angle_beta   90.00
_cell.angle_gamma   90.00
#
_symmetry.space_group_name_H-M   'P 1'
#
loop_
_entity.id
_entity.type
_entity.pdbx_description
1 polymer ?
#
loop_
_entity_poly.entity_id
_entity_poly.type
_entity_poly.pdbx_seq_one_letter_code
_entity_poly.pdbx_strand_id
1 'polypeptide(L)' 'KVCQFCVDRSEFIDYKDVAKLKKYLTESGKILPRRMTGVCARHQRELAVAIKRARQMALIPYVAD' A
#
# COMPACT_ATOMS: atom_id res chain seq x y z
N LYS A 1 1.15 -3.79 -16.87
CA LYS A 1 0.37 -3.09 -15.81
C LYS A 1 0.97 -1.72 -15.60
N VAL A 2 0.15 -0.67 -15.61
CA VAL A 2 0.58 0.71 -15.41
C VAL A 2 0.52 1.04 -13.91
N CYS A 3 1.51 1.76 -13.41
CA CYS A 3 1.52 2.19 -12.01
C CYS A 3 0.49 3.31 -11.82
N GLN A 4 -0.59 3.01 -11.08
CA GLN A 4 -1.66 3.98 -10.81
C GLN A 4 -1.14 5.25 -10.13
N PHE A 5 -0.24 5.12 -9.16
CA PHE A 5 0.41 6.26 -8.50
C PHE A 5 1.21 7.18 -9.46
N CYS A 6 1.79 6.64 -10.53
CA CYS A 6 2.45 7.46 -11.56
C CYS A 6 1.44 8.21 -12.43
N VAL A 7 0.27 7.62 -12.70
CA VAL A 7 -0.79 8.21 -13.51
C VAL A 7 -1.52 9.30 -12.74
N ASP A 8 -1.85 9.02 -11.48
CA ASP A 8 -2.52 9.96 -10.57
C ASP A 8 -1.61 11.11 -10.12
N ARG A 9 -0.32 11.10 -10.50
CA ARG A 9 0.71 12.05 -10.03
C ARG A 9 0.66 12.25 -8.51
N SER A 10 0.45 11.17 -7.77
CA SER A 10 0.45 11.25 -6.31
C SER A 10 1.87 11.55 -5.84
N GLU A 11 2.10 12.76 -5.35
CA GLU A 11 3.40 13.18 -4.83
C GLU A 11 3.79 12.40 -3.57
N PHE A 12 2.80 11.95 -2.80
CA PHE A 12 3.02 11.22 -1.55
C PHE A 12 1.94 10.16 -1.30
N ILE A 13 2.35 9.03 -0.72
CA ILE A 13 1.44 7.96 -0.28
C ILE A 13 1.21 8.10 1.22
N ASP A 14 0.09 8.71 1.58
CA ASP A 14 -0.29 8.90 2.98
C ASP A 14 -0.71 7.59 3.67
N TYR A 15 -0.18 7.39 4.89
CA TYR A 15 -0.55 6.23 5.70
C TYR A 15 -1.97 6.33 6.29
N LYS A 16 -2.56 7.54 6.27
CA LYS A 16 -3.91 7.83 6.77
C LYS A 16 -4.99 7.38 5.79
N ASP A 17 -4.64 7.24 4.52
CA ASP A 17 -5.56 6.83 3.44
C ASP A 17 -5.77 5.30 3.43
N VAL A 18 -6.41 4.79 4.49
CA VAL A 18 -6.62 3.34 4.68
C VAL A 18 -7.35 2.70 3.50
N ALA A 19 -8.30 3.40 2.88
CA ALA A 19 -9.05 2.91 1.71
C ALA A 19 -8.15 2.65 0.49
N LYS A 20 -7.13 3.48 0.26
CA LYS A 20 -6.14 3.26 -0.81
C LYS A 20 -5.21 2.11 -0.44
N LEU A 21 -4.71 2.08 0.79
CA LEU A 21 -3.77 1.07 1.26
C LEU A 21 -4.37 -0.35 1.27
N LYS A 22 -5.65 -0.49 1.64
CA LYS A 22 -6.36 -1.78 1.64
C LYS A 22 -6.36 -2.46 0.26
N LYS A 23 -6.37 -1.71 -0.84
CA LYS A 23 -6.30 -2.27 -2.21
C LYS A 23 -4.97 -2.98 -2.51
N TYR A 24 -3.93 -2.68 -1.74
CA TYR A 24 -2.60 -3.27 -1.87
C TYR A 24 -2.28 -4.29 -0.77
N LEU A 25 -3.29 -4.71 -0.02
CA LEU A 25 -3.21 -5.78 0.95
C LEU A 25 -3.99 -7.00 0.47
N THR A 26 -3.57 -8.18 0.92
CA THR A 26 -4.38 -9.39 0.85
C THR A 26 -5.49 -9.32 1.89
N GLU A 27 -6.48 -10.19 1.78
CA GLU A 27 -7.53 -10.38 2.80
C GLU A 27 -6.90 -10.67 4.16
N SER A 28 -5.86 -11.51 4.22
CA SER A 28 -5.12 -11.79 5.46
C SER A 28 -4.25 -10.64 5.99
N GLY A 29 -4.32 -9.45 5.39
CA GLY A 29 -3.56 -8.27 5.80
C GLY A 29 -2.08 -8.24 5.37
N LYS A 30 -1.60 -9.18 4.52
CA LYS A 30 -0.23 -9.18 3.99
C LYS A 30 -0.08 -8.19 2.83
N ILE A 31 1.12 -7.65 2.63
CA ILE A 31 1.38 -6.69 1.54
C ILE A 31 1.45 -7.45 0.21
N LEU A 32 0.65 -7.02 -0.77
CA LEU A 32 0.66 -7.62 -2.09
C LEU A 32 2.00 -7.36 -2.81
N PRO A 33 2.57 -8.38 -3.49
CA PRO A 33 3.81 -8.21 -4.21
C PRO A 33 3.61 -7.36 -5.47
N ARG A 34 4.67 -6.66 -5.88
CA ARG A 34 4.68 -5.76 -7.04
C ARG A 34 4.10 -6.38 -8.32
N ARG A 35 4.34 -7.67 -8.56
CA ARG A 35 3.83 -8.38 -9.74
C ARG A 35 2.30 -8.37 -9.84
N MET A 36 1.63 -8.36 -8.68
CA MET A 36 0.17 -8.32 -8.61
C MET A 36 -0.36 -6.90 -8.66
N THR A 37 0.27 -5.99 -7.91
CA THR A 37 -0.17 -4.59 -7.79
C THR A 37 0.16 -3.74 -9.01
N GLY A 38 1.19 -4.10 -9.79
CA GLY A 38 1.56 -3.38 -11.02
C GLY A 38 2.21 -2.01 -10.79
N VAL A 39 2.61 -1.68 -9.56
CA VAL A 39 3.24 -0.39 -9.22
C VAL A 39 4.73 -0.36 -9.59
N CYS A 40 5.31 0.83 -9.68
CA CYS A 40 6.74 1.00 -9.93
C CYS A 40 7.56 0.63 -8.67
N ALA A 41 8.86 0.38 -8.84
CA ALA A 41 9.72 -0.02 -7.73
C ALA A 41 9.83 1.07 -6.64
N ARG A 42 9.80 2.36 -7.03
CA ARG A 42 9.84 3.49 -6.09
C ARG A 42 8.59 3.53 -5.23
N HIS A 43 7.42 3.58 -5.85
CA HIS A 43 6.13 3.62 -5.15
C HIS A 43 5.87 2.35 -4.32
N GLN A 44 6.38 1.17 -4.71
CA GLN A 44 6.27 -0.03 -3.87
C GLN A 44 7.02 0.14 -2.52
N ARG A 45 8.18 0.81 -2.52
CA ARG A 45 8.95 1.05 -1.28
C ARG A 45 8.22 2.05 -0.39
N GLU A 46 7.75 3.15 -0.96
CA GLU A 46 6.97 4.17 -0.24
C GLU A 46 5.66 3.58 0.32
N LEU A 47 4.94 2.81 -0.49
CA LEU A 47 3.73 2.09 -0.08
C LEU A 47 4.01 1.14 1.09
N ALA A 48 5.10 0.38 1.03
CA ALA A 48 5.48 -0.53 2.12
C ALA A 48 5.78 0.23 3.42
N VAL A 49 6.41 1.41 3.33
CA VAL A 49 6.66 2.29 4.49
C VAL A 49 5.34 2.84 5.04
N ALA A 50 4.45 3.33 4.17
CA ALA A 50 3.14 3.85 4.55
C ALA A 50 2.28 2.77 5.25
N ILE A 51 2.24 1.56 4.70
CA ILE A 51 1.52 0.43 5.31
C ILE A 51 2.11 0.06 6.68
N LYS A 52 3.44 0.03 6.83
CA LYS A 52 4.09 -0.24 8.11
C LYS A 52 3.74 0.82 9.17
N ARG A 53 3.73 2.10 8.79
CA ARG A 53 3.30 3.20 9.67
C ARG A 53 1.82 3.07 10.04
N ALA A 54 0.95 2.78 9.08
CA ALA A 54 -0.47 2.58 9.31
C ALA A 54 -0.74 1.42 10.30
N ARG A 55 0.06 0.34 10.23
CA ARG A 55 -0.01 -0.77 11.19
C ARG A 55 0.42 -0.37 12.60
N GLN A 56 1.46 0.43 12.75
CA GLN A 56 1.89 0.95 14.06
C GLN A 56 0.81 1.84 14.71
N MET A 57 0.02 2.55 13.90
CA MET A 57 -1.09 3.38 14.37
C MET A 57 -2.43 2.63 14.50
N ALA A 58 -2.42 1.29 14.42
CA ALA A 58 -3.62 0.45 14.50
C ALA A 58 -4.70 0.73 13.43
N LEU A 59 -4.36 1.42 12.33
CA LEU A 59 -5.28 1.67 11.21
C LEU A 59 -5.46 0.43 10.32
N ILE A 60 -4.45 -0.45 10.30
CA ILE A 60 -4.40 -1.67 9.50
C ILE A 60 -3.89 -2.81 10.39
N PRO A 61 -4.55 -3.98 10.42
CA PRO A 61 -4.10 -5.10 11.21
C PRO A 61 -2.83 -5.75 10.63
N TYR A 62 -2.02 -6.37 11.49
CA TYR A 62 -0.87 -7.18 11.05
C TYR A 62 -1.29 -8.52 10.47
N VAL A 63 -2.38 -9.08 11.01
CA VAL A 63 -3.01 -10.34 10.61
C VAL A 63 -4.51 -10.09 10.65
N ALA A 64 -5.19 -10.40 9.56
CA ALA A 64 -6.64 -10.57 9.54
C ALA A 64 -6.91 -12.04 9.25
N ASP A 65 -7.84 -12.65 9.97
CA ASP A 65 -8.29 -14.02 9.75
C ASP A 65 -9.04 -14.16 8.41
#